data_AF-A0A1Y3QQ47-F1
#
_entry.id   AF-A0A1Y3QQ47-F1
#
_cell.length_a   1.000
_cell.length_b   1.000
_cell.length_c   1.000
_cell.angle_alpha   90.00
_cell.angle_beta   90.00
_cell.angle_gamma   90.00
#
_symmetry.space_group_name_H-M   'P 1'
#
loop_
_entity.id
_entity.type
_entity.pdbx_description
1 polymer ?
#
loop_
_entity_poly.entity_id
_entity_poly.type
_entity_poly.pdbx_seq_one_letter_code
_entity_poly.pdbx_strand_id
1 'polypeptide(L)'
;MLIVLRIALYIQVLLGLGRFFGLVPNQRVWETHISLGVVIAVLALLALGPHPRLRPDTMRTVARFMPLVTLLWGLAMWQDLLVGRTVTMIHMLLGLISVGLVERASAQQKRALEGDRR
;
A
#
# COMPACT_ATOMS: atom_id res chain seq x y z
N MET A 1 -0.19 -13.17 -6.50
CA MET A 1 -0.31 -12.28 -5.32
C MET A 1 0.31 -10.90 -5.54
N LEU A 2 1.58 -10.78 -5.97
CA LEU A 2 2.22 -9.47 -6.20
C LEU A 2 1.49 -8.56 -7.19
N ILE A 3 1.02 -9.09 -8.33
CA ILE A 3 0.25 -8.29 -9.31
C ILE A 3 -1.03 -7.74 -8.69
N VAL A 4 -1.75 -8.57 -7.94
CA VAL A 4 -3.00 -8.17 -7.27
C VAL A 4 -2.74 -7.05 -6.25
N LEU A 5 -1.69 -7.18 -5.43
CA LEU A 5 -1.28 -6.15 -4.48
C LEU A 5 -1.00 -4.81 -5.18
N ARG A 6 -0.27 -4.84 -6.31
CA ARG A 6 0.08 -3.62 -7.08
C ARG A 6 -1.16 -2.95 -7.66
N ILE A 7 -2.04 -3.72 -8.30
CA ILE A 7 -3.31 -3.22 -8.84
C ILE A 7 -4.15 -2.59 -7.72
N ALA A 8 -4.26 -3.28 -6.57
CA ALA A 8 -4.99 -2.77 -5.42
C ALA A 8 -4.40 -1.44 -4.91
N LEU A 9 -3.08 -1.31 -4.80
CA LEU A 9 -2.41 -0.07 -4.41
C LEU A 9 -2.70 1.09 -5.37
N TYR A 10 -2.67 0.84 -6.68
CA TYR A 10 -3.01 1.89 -7.66
C TYR A 10 -4.45 2.33 -7.54
N ILE A 11 -5.39 1.38 -7.39
CA ILE A 11 -6.79 1.70 -7.15
C ILE A 11 -6.93 2.51 -5.86
N GLN A 12 -6.27 2.11 -4.77
CA GLN A 12 -6.30 2.84 -3.49
C GLN A 12 -5.88 4.29 -3.63
N VAL A 13 -4.79 4.55 -4.36
CA VAL A 13 -4.30 5.92 -4.63
C VAL A 13 -5.30 6.70 -5.46
N LEU A 14 -5.85 6.11 -6.53
CA LEU A 14 -6.84 6.78 -7.37
C LEU A 14 -8.11 7.14 -6.59
N LEU A 15 -8.59 6.24 -5.72
CA LEU A 15 -9.72 6.51 -4.83
C LEU A 15 -9.40 7.67 -3.86
N GLY A 16 -8.22 7.65 -3.25
CA GLY A 16 -7.78 8.70 -2.32
C GLY A 16 -7.64 10.07 -2.99
N LEU A 17 -7.03 10.13 -4.18
CA LEU A 17 -6.90 11.35 -4.97
C LEU A 17 -8.26 11.87 -5.44
N GLY A 18 -9.13 10.99 -5.95
CA GLY A 18 -10.48 11.35 -6.35
C GLY A 18 -11.27 12.01 -5.21
N ARG A 19 -11.08 11.53 -3.98
CA ARG A 19 -11.67 12.14 -2.78
C ARG A 19 -11.03 13.47 -2.42
N PHE A 20 -9.70 13.57 -2.45
CA PHE A 20 -8.96 14.78 -2.09
C PHE A 20 -9.33 15.96 -3.01
N PHE A 21 -9.47 15.70 -4.30
CA PHE A 21 -9.86 16.71 -5.29
C PHE A 21 -11.38 16.92 -5.41
N GLY A 22 -12.19 16.23 -4.61
CA GLY A 22 -13.65 16.38 -4.63
C GLY A 22 -14.34 15.81 -5.88
N LEU A 23 -13.67 14.93 -6.63
CA LEU A 23 -14.19 14.33 -7.87
C LEU A 23 -15.23 13.22 -7.59
N VAL A 24 -15.23 12.66 -6.37
CA VAL A 24 -16.11 11.54 -6.01
C VAL A 24 -16.78 11.80 -4.66
N PRO A 25 -18.03 12.30 -4.65
CA PRO A 25 -18.78 12.58 -3.41
C PRO A 25 -19.50 11.35 -2.81
N ASN A 26 -19.41 10.18 -3.44
CA ASN A 26 -20.18 9.00 -3.06
C ASN A 26 -19.60 8.30 -1.81
N GLN A 27 -20.41 8.15 -0.76
CA GLN A 27 -20.03 7.47 0.49
C GLN A 27 -19.60 6.00 0.29
N ARG A 28 -20.15 5.27 -0.69
CA ARG A 28 -19.71 3.89 -0.95
C ARG A 28 -18.26 3.81 -1.41
N VAL A 29 -17.77 4.86 -2.08
CA VAL A 29 -16.37 4.95 -2.51
C VAL A 29 -15.45 5.13 -1.29
N TRP A 30 -15.94 5.80 -0.25
CA TRP A 30 -15.24 5.93 1.03
C TRP A 30 -15.07 4.59 1.75
N GLU A 31 -16.18 3.86 1.91
CA GLU A 31 -16.15 2.51 2.51
C GLU A 31 -15.26 1.56 1.71
N THR A 32 -15.27 1.69 0.39
CA THR A 32 -14.39 0.93 -0.51
C THR A 32 -12.92 1.28 -0.27
N HIS A 33 -12.57 2.57 -0.16
CA HIS A 33 -11.20 3.01 0.10
C HIS A 33 -10.68 2.47 1.44
N ILE A 34 -11.49 2.51 2.52
CA ILE A 34 -11.09 1.96 3.82
C ILE A 34 -10.92 0.44 3.72
N SER A 35 -11.92 -0.27 3.21
CA SER A 35 -11.94 -1.72 3.13
C SER A 35 -10.79 -2.25 2.26
N LEU A 36 -10.51 -1.58 1.14
CA LEU A 36 -9.41 -1.92 0.25
C LEU A 36 -8.04 -1.69 0.92
N GLY A 37 -7.91 -0.65 1.76
CA GLY A 37 -6.71 -0.42 2.57
C GLY A 37 -6.38 -1.60 3.49
N VAL A 38 -7.39 -2.20 4.12
CA VAL A 38 -7.22 -3.41 4.95
C VAL A 38 -6.75 -4.59 4.10
N VAL A 39 -7.39 -4.82 2.95
CA VAL A 39 -7.02 -5.91 2.03
C VAL A 39 -5.57 -5.74 1.55
N ILE A 40 -5.16 -4.53 1.19
CA ILE A 40 -3.80 -4.21 0.77
C ILE A 40 -2.78 -4.51 1.86
N ALA A 41 -3.05 -4.12 3.11
CA ALA A 41 -2.15 -4.40 4.22
C ALA A 41 -1.95 -5.91 4.42
N VAL A 42 -3.03 -6.69 4.39
CA VAL A 42 -2.97 -8.15 4.47
C VAL A 42 -2.20 -8.73 3.28
N LEU A 43 -2.52 -8.30 2.06
CA LEU A 43 -1.84 -8.76 0.84
C LEU A 43 -0.33 -8.44 0.88
N ALA A 44 0.08 -7.29 1.39
CA ALA A 44 1.48 -6.93 1.52
C ALA A 44 2.21 -7.83 2.52
N LEU A 45 1.61 -8.08 3.69
CA LEU A 45 2.16 -8.96 4.72
C LEU A 45 2.37 -10.39 4.20
N LEU A 46 1.46 -10.89 3.37
CA LEU A 46 1.53 -12.22 2.77
C LEU A 46 2.46 -12.26 1.56
N ALA A 47 2.33 -11.33 0.61
CA ALA A 47 3.03 -11.39 -0.68
C ALA A 47 4.52 -11.08 -0.56
N LEU A 48 4.89 -10.22 0.40
CA LEU A 48 6.27 -9.84 0.68
C LEU A 48 6.80 -10.51 1.95
N GLY A 49 6.08 -11.49 2.50
CA GLY A 49 6.52 -12.31 3.64
C GLY A 49 7.71 -13.21 3.32
N PRO A 50 8.36 -13.85 4.32
CA PRO A 50 9.54 -14.70 4.10
C PRO A 50 9.32 -15.73 2.99
N HIS A 51 10.31 -15.91 2.11
CA HIS A 51 10.22 -16.86 1.00
C HIS A 51 11.50 -17.71 0.93
N PRO A 52 11.43 -19.05 0.86
CA PRO A 52 12.62 -19.91 0.98
C PRO A 52 13.71 -19.65 -0.08
N ARG A 53 13.29 -19.25 -1.28
CA ARG A 53 14.20 -18.95 -2.41
C ARG A 53 14.69 -17.51 -2.47
N LEU A 54 14.34 -16.68 -1.49
CA LEU A 54 14.73 -15.27 -1.47
C LEU A 54 15.60 -15.00 -0.24
N ARG A 55 16.72 -14.32 -0.47
CA ARG A 55 17.55 -13.83 0.64
C ARG A 55 16.80 -12.75 1.43
N PRO A 56 17.05 -12.65 2.75
CA PRO A 56 16.56 -11.52 3.54
C PRO A 56 17.00 -10.19 2.93
N ASP A 57 16.06 -9.26 2.80
CA ASP A 57 16.28 -7.94 2.21
C ASP A 57 15.48 -6.89 2.98
N THR A 58 16.18 -5.82 3.36
CA THR A 58 15.59 -4.70 4.10
C THR A 58 14.52 -4.00 3.27
N MET A 59 14.75 -3.81 1.96
CA MET A 59 13.77 -3.16 1.09
C MET A 59 12.44 -3.92 1.05
N ARG A 60 12.51 -5.25 0.90
CA ARG A 60 11.33 -6.12 0.97
C ARG A 60 10.62 -6.05 2.31
N THR A 61 11.38 -5.98 3.41
CA THR A 61 10.81 -5.86 4.77
C THR A 61 10.08 -4.53 4.94
N VAL A 62 10.67 -3.40 4.53
CA VAL A 62 10.01 -2.10 4.60
C VAL A 62 8.76 -2.07 3.73
N ALA A 63 8.85 -2.57 2.48
CA ALA A 63 7.72 -2.65 1.57
C ALA A 63 6.57 -3.53 2.09
N ARG A 64 6.88 -4.57 2.87
CA ARG A 64 5.89 -5.45 3.51
C ARG A 64 5.03 -4.72 4.54
N PHE A 65 5.62 -3.81 5.31
CA PHE A 65 4.95 -3.14 6.43
C PHE A 65 4.45 -1.72 6.10
N MET A 66 4.98 -1.07 5.07
CA MET A 66 4.58 0.30 4.73
C MET A 66 3.07 0.47 4.46
N PRO A 67 2.38 -0.46 3.77
CA PRO A 67 0.94 -0.34 3.59
C PRO A 67 0.17 -0.43 4.92
N LEU A 68 0.66 -1.19 5.91
CA LEU A 68 0.07 -1.22 7.25
C LEU A 68 0.25 0.12 7.97
N VAL A 69 1.44 0.73 7.88
CA VAL A 69 1.67 2.08 8.44
C VAL A 69 0.71 3.10 7.84
N THR A 70 0.52 3.06 6.52
CA THR A 70 -0.42 3.94 5.81
C THR A 70 -1.86 3.71 6.24
N LEU A 71 -2.27 2.45 6.40
CA LEU A 71 -3.61 2.08 6.89
C LEU A 71 -3.85 2.61 8.31
N LEU A 72 -2.92 2.38 9.24
CA LEU A 72 -3.05 2.84 10.62
C LEU A 72 -3.18 4.37 10.70
N TRP A 73 -2.40 5.09 9.89
CA TRP A 73 -2.54 6.54 9.76
C TRP A 73 -3.92 6.95 9.25
N GLY A 74 -4.42 6.27 8.20
CA GLY A 74 -5.75 6.52 7.64
C GLY A 74 -6.88 6.22 8.62
N LEU A 75 -6.77 5.16 9.42
CA LEU A 75 -7.74 4.81 10.47
C LEU A 75 -7.74 5.84 11.61
N ALA A 76 -6.56 6.34 12.00
CA ALA A 76 -6.47 7.42 12.99
C ALA A 76 -7.13 8.71 12.49
N MET A 77 -7.03 9.02 11.18
CA MET A 77 -7.79 10.12 10.58
C MET A 77 -9.29 9.84 10.57
N TRP A 78 -9.71 8.62 10.23
CA TRP A 78 -11.13 8.24 10.17
C TRP A 78 -11.84 8.28 11.53
N GLN A 79 -11.08 8.07 12.62
CA GLN A 79 -11.57 8.16 14.00
C GLN A 79 -11.40 9.57 14.60
N ASP A 80 -11.11 10.59 13.78
CA ASP A 80 -10.88 11.98 14.19
C ASP A 80 -9.72 12.17 15.21
N LEU A 81 -8.83 11.18 15.36
CA LEU A 81 -7.64 11.28 16.22
C LEU A 81 -6.56 12.16 15.59
N LEU A 82 -6.52 12.22 14.26
CA LEU A 82 -5.62 13.07 13.49
C LEU A 82 -6.42 13.87 12.46
N VAL A 83 -6.45 15.19 12.61
CA VAL A 83 -7.26 16.07 11.77
C VAL A 83 -6.40 17.18 11.16
N GLY A 84 -6.73 17.59 9.94
CA GLY A 84 -6.15 18.76 9.29
C GLY A 84 -5.44 18.45 7.97
N ARG A 85 -5.26 19.50 7.17
CA ARG A 85 -4.73 19.39 5.79
C ARG A 85 -3.33 18.75 5.76
N THR A 86 -2.46 19.10 6.69
CA THR A 86 -1.10 18.55 6.77
C THR A 86 -1.12 17.05 7.03
N VAL A 87 -1.97 16.59 7.94
CA VAL A 87 -2.15 15.15 8.24
C VAL A 87 -2.61 14.40 7.00
N THR A 88 -3.57 14.95 6.25
CA THR A 88 -4.04 14.37 4.98
C THR A 88 -2.91 14.31 3.94
N MET A 89 -2.10 15.36 3.83
CA MET A 89 -0.96 15.37 2.91
C MET A 89 0.09 14.30 3.28
N ILE A 90 0.36 14.11 4.58
CA ILE A 90 1.23 13.04 5.06
C ILE A 90 0.64 11.67 4.69
N HIS A 91 -0.65 11.44 4.91
CA HIS A 91 -1.31 10.18 4.53
C HIS A 91 -1.16 9.87 3.03
N MET A 92 -1.37 10.87 2.17
CA MET A 92 -1.18 10.71 0.72
C MET A 92 0.27 10.37 0.38
N LEU A 93 1.24 11.05 1.00
CA LEU A 93 2.65 10.78 0.80
C LEU A 93 3.02 9.34 1.23
N LEU A 94 2.53 8.88 2.39
CA LEU A 94 2.72 7.51 2.86
C LEU A 94 2.15 6.48 1.87
N GLY A 95 0.98 6.77 1.27
CA GLY A 95 0.40 5.96 0.21
C GLY A 95 1.28 5.85 -1.04
N LEU A 96 1.84 6.97 -1.50
CA LEU A 96 2.75 6.99 -2.66
C LEU A 96 4.08 6.28 -2.35
N ILE A 97 4.63 6.46 -1.15
CA ILE A 97 5.82 5.74 -0.68
C ILE A 97 5.54 4.23 -0.66
N SER A 98 4.37 3.81 -0.17
CA SER A 98 3.96 2.40 -0.16
C SER A 98 3.97 1.81 -1.56
N VAL A 99 3.42 2.52 -2.55
CA VAL A 99 3.44 2.09 -3.95
C VAL A 99 4.88 1.93 -4.45
N GLY A 100 5.73 2.95 -4.28
CA GLY A 100 7.11 2.91 -4.75
C GLY A 100 7.94 1.77 -4.13
N LEU A 101 7.78 1.54 -2.83
CA LEU A 101 8.45 0.44 -2.13
C LEU A 101 7.97 -0.93 -2.61
N VAL A 102 6.65 -1.12 -2.76
CA VAL A 102 6.08 -2.39 -3.22
C VAL A 102 6.45 -2.68 -4.68
N GLU A 103 6.47 -1.67 -5.55
CA GLU A 103 6.95 -1.80 -6.93
C GLU A 103 8.40 -2.26 -6.98
N ARG A 104 9.28 -1.58 -6.22
CA ARG A 104 10.70 -1.90 -6.15
C ARG A 104 10.93 -3.31 -5.60
N ALA A 105 10.30 -3.67 -4.49
CA ALA A 105 10.43 -4.99 -3.88
C ALA A 105 9.90 -6.09 -4.81
N SER A 106 8.79 -5.84 -5.51
CA SER A 106 8.23 -6.78 -6.50
C SER A 106 9.18 -7.00 -7.68
N ALA A 107 9.81 -5.94 -8.17
CA ALA A 107 10.80 -6.03 -9.25
C ALA A 107 12.05 -6.79 -8.82
N GLN A 108 12.56 -6.54 -7.61
CA GLN A 108 13.69 -7.29 -7.04
C GLN A 108 13.36 -8.78 -6.88
N GLN A 109 12.19 -9.10 -6.34
CA GLN A 109 11.73 -10.49 -6.18
C GLN A 109 11.62 -11.20 -7.54
N LYS A 110 11.06 -10.54 -8.57
CA LYS A 110 10.98 -11.12 -9.92
C LYS A 110 12.37 -11.46 -10.46
N ARG A 111 13.31 -10.52 -10.38
CA ARG A 111 14.70 -10.72 -10.86
C ARG A 111 15.41 -11.84 -10.12
N ALA A 112 15.25 -11.90 -8.80
CA ALA A 112 15.86 -12.96 -7.99
C ALA A 112 15.33 -14.36 -8.38
N LEU A 113 14.02 -14.49 -8.58
CA LEU A 113 13.40 -15.78 -8.95
C LEU A 113 13.64 -16.20 -10.41
N GLU A 114 13.92 -15.26 -11.31
CA GLU A 114 14.28 -15.53 -12.71
C GLU A 114 15.77 -15.84 -12.87
N GLY A 115 16.63 -15.18 -12.08
CA GLY A 115 18.07 -15.43 -12.07
C GLY A 115 18.45 -16.80 -11.51
N ASP A 116 17.69 -17.32 -10.54
CA ASP A 116 17.89 -18.64 -9.92
C ASP A 116 17.45 -19.82 -10.84
N ARG A 117 16.90 -19.54 -12.03
CA ARG A 117 16.49 -20.56 -13.02
C ARG A 117 17.52 -20.78 -14.13
N ARG A 118 18.63 -20.05 -14.13
CA ARG A 118 19.75 -20.21 -15.08
C ARG A 118 20.92 -20.88 -14.38
#